data_AF-A0A4Q4WLL9-F1
#
_entry.id   AF-A0A4Q4WLL9-F1
#
_cell.length_a   1.000
_cell.length_b   1.000
_cell.length_c   1.000
_cell.angle_alpha   90.00
_cell.angle_beta   90.00
_cell.angle_gamma   90.00
#
_symmetry.space_group_name_H-M   'P 1'
#
loop_
_entity.id
_entity.type
_entity.pdbx_description
1 polymer ?
#
loop_
_entity_poly.entity_id
_entity_poly.type
_entity_poly.pdbx_seq_one_letter_code
_entity_poly.pdbx_strand_id
1 'polypeptide(L)'
;MLPSAILYSPGSARKNLFMFKKLCGTEILQNVLLVSTMWENVEESDGVRRESELINTPEFWGVMAQNGAIVRRHYNTQESAVRLIRHFENYPKQVMSIQKEMVHENKRLDETEAGRELETELRKEREKFKKDLAEAQEMMKQALEARDQESEDMLRKYQDDTSKKIQMLIQEREKLKITMEEMHREKLAQLESEYKKQGDLFQQQEEKSRRREKQLTQQMEEQTQLMRSLAIPIAIRKQLSVTISGANYFFVGPKTNYW
;
A
#
# COMPACT_ATOMS: atom_id res chain seq x y z
N MET A 1 5.79 -22.79 33.84
CA MET A 1 5.87 -22.33 32.44
C MET A 1 4.56 -21.65 32.11
N LEU A 2 4.60 -20.36 31.76
CA LEU A 2 3.43 -19.49 31.68
C LEU A 2 2.56 -19.81 30.45
N PRO A 3 1.23 -19.84 30.58
CA PRO A 3 0.31 -19.95 29.46
C PRO A 3 0.16 -18.58 28.78
N SER A 4 0.69 -18.43 27.56
CA SER A 4 0.41 -17.26 26.69
C SER A 4 -0.95 -17.38 26.01
N ALA A 5 -2.01 -17.56 26.82
CA ALA A 5 -3.35 -17.21 26.40
C ALA A 5 -3.50 -15.70 26.63
N ILE A 6 -2.99 -14.89 25.70
CA ILE A 6 -3.40 -13.49 25.61
C ILE A 6 -4.87 -13.50 25.21
N LEU A 7 -5.74 -13.51 26.22
CA LEU A 7 -7.08 -12.94 26.29
C LEU A 7 -7.78 -12.62 24.94
N TYR A 8 -7.97 -13.61 24.06
CA TYR A 8 -8.81 -13.44 22.88
C TYR A 8 -10.26 -13.70 23.32
N SER A 9 -10.93 -12.65 23.79
CA SER A 9 -12.37 -12.72 24.05
C SER A 9 -13.08 -12.99 22.71
N PRO A 10 -13.95 -14.01 22.58
CA PRO A 10 -14.71 -14.26 21.35
C PRO A 10 -15.48 -13.03 20.84
N GLY A 11 -15.83 -12.11 21.75
CA GLY A 11 -16.44 -10.83 21.41
C GLY A 11 -15.50 -9.83 20.72
N SER A 12 -14.20 -9.82 21.02
CA SER A 12 -13.23 -8.93 20.37
C SER A 12 -12.90 -9.41 18.95
N ALA A 13 -12.81 -10.73 18.75
CA ALA A 13 -12.62 -11.35 17.43
C ALA A 13 -13.67 -10.88 16.42
N ARG A 14 -14.95 -11.00 16.80
CA ARG A 14 -16.09 -10.61 15.96
C ARG A 14 -16.09 -9.11 15.66
N LYS A 15 -15.79 -8.29 16.67
CA LYS A 15 -15.68 -6.83 16.49
C LYS A 15 -14.55 -6.47 15.52
N ASN A 16 -13.39 -7.12 15.63
CA ASN A 16 -12.26 -6.89 14.73
C ASN A 16 -12.61 -7.28 13.29
N LEU A 17 -13.25 -8.43 13.09
CA LEU A 17 -13.72 -8.89 11.78
C LEU A 17 -14.74 -7.94 11.16
N PHE A 18 -15.68 -7.45 11.97
CA PHE A 18 -16.66 -6.47 11.53
C PHE A 18 -16.00 -5.15 11.14
N MET A 19 -15.05 -4.65 11.94
CA MET A 19 -14.31 -3.44 11.63
C MET A 19 -13.43 -3.59 10.39
N PHE A 20 -12.78 -4.74 10.22
CA PHE A 20 -12.01 -5.07 9.03
C PHE A 20 -12.87 -4.99 7.76
N LYS A 21 -14.10 -5.52 7.79
CA LYS A 21 -15.05 -5.41 6.66
C LYS A 21 -15.36 -3.95 6.32
N LYS A 22 -15.55 -3.08 7.33
CA LYS A 22 -15.80 -1.65 7.11
C LYS A 22 -14.60 -0.91 6.50
N LEU A 23 -13.38 -1.27 6.92
CA LEU A 23 -12.15 -0.67 6.40
C LEU A 23 -11.91 -1.05 4.93
N CYS A 24 -12.05 -2.33 4.61
CA CYS A 24 -11.81 -2.84 3.25
C CYS A 24 -12.96 -2.49 2.30
N GLY A 25 -14.22 -2.55 2.76
CA GLY A 25 -15.38 -2.62 1.86
C GLY A 25 -15.55 -4.01 1.27
N THR A 26 -16.73 -4.30 0.71
CA THR A 26 -17.07 -5.63 0.18
C THR A 26 -16.33 -6.00 -1.09
N GLU A 27 -16.01 -5.03 -1.95
CA GLU A 27 -15.36 -5.23 -3.25
C GLU A 27 -13.93 -5.81 -3.14
N ILE A 28 -13.26 -5.55 -2.02
CA ILE A 28 -11.84 -5.91 -1.84
C ILE A 28 -11.68 -7.23 -1.11
N LEU A 29 -12.78 -7.82 -0.63
CA LEU A 29 -12.74 -9.11 0.07
C LEU A 29 -12.16 -10.22 -0.82
N GLN A 30 -12.24 -10.11 -2.15
CA GLN A 30 -11.56 -11.01 -3.09
C GLN A 30 -10.01 -11.01 -2.97
N ASN A 31 -9.43 -9.94 -2.42
CA ASN A 31 -8.00 -9.82 -2.13
C ASN A 31 -7.65 -10.20 -0.68
N VAL A 32 -8.59 -10.78 0.07
CA VAL A 32 -8.39 -11.16 1.47
C VAL A 32 -8.16 -12.66 1.57
N LEU A 33 -7.11 -13.02 2.31
CA LEU A 33 -6.80 -14.41 2.67
C LEU A 33 -7.13 -14.66 4.14
N LEU A 34 -8.05 -15.57 4.39
CA LEU A 34 -8.43 -16.04 5.71
C LEU A 34 -7.64 -17.30 6.02
N VAL A 35 -6.80 -17.24 7.05
CA VAL A 35 -5.85 -18.30 7.36
C VAL A 35 -6.16 -18.94 8.70
N SER A 36 -6.47 -20.24 8.69
CA SER A 36 -6.57 -21.06 9.90
C SER A 36 -5.17 -21.59 10.28
N THR A 37 -4.81 -21.52 11.56
CA THR A 37 -3.48 -21.88 12.09
C THR A 37 -3.62 -22.94 13.21
N MET A 38 -2.49 -23.39 13.76
CA MET A 38 -2.42 -24.36 14.88
C MET A 38 -2.99 -25.75 14.55
N TRP A 39 -2.96 -26.15 13.28
CA TRP A 39 -3.41 -27.47 12.83
C TRP A 39 -2.57 -28.61 13.41
N GLU A 40 -1.33 -28.33 13.79
CA GLU A 40 -0.43 -29.28 14.45
C GLU A 40 -0.81 -29.58 15.91
N ASN A 41 -1.68 -28.75 16.51
CA ASN A 41 -2.07 -28.84 17.93
C ASN A 41 -3.46 -29.45 18.14
N VAL A 42 -4.15 -29.87 17.07
CA VAL A 42 -5.51 -30.40 17.14
C VAL A 42 -5.64 -31.66 16.30
N GLU A 43 -6.61 -32.51 16.63
CA GLU A 43 -6.98 -33.61 15.77
C GLU A 43 -7.61 -33.07 14.47
N GLU A 44 -7.29 -33.66 13.32
CA GLU A 44 -7.75 -33.19 12.00
C GLU A 44 -9.28 -33.08 11.92
N SER A 45 -10.00 -34.06 12.48
CA SER A 45 -11.47 -34.09 12.53
C SER A 45 -12.05 -32.85 13.21
N ASP A 46 -11.41 -32.46 14.31
CA ASP A 46 -11.81 -31.34 15.16
C ASP A 46 -11.43 -30.00 14.51
N GLY A 47 -10.26 -29.94 13.87
CA GLY A 47 -9.82 -28.80 13.06
C GLY A 47 -10.76 -28.53 11.89
N VAL A 48 -11.13 -29.57 11.11
CA VAL A 48 -12.09 -29.48 9.99
C VAL A 48 -13.44 -28.98 10.47
N ARG A 49 -13.95 -29.51 11.60
CA ARG A 49 -15.23 -29.08 12.17
C ARG A 49 -15.21 -27.59 12.54
N ARG A 50 -14.16 -27.12 13.22
CA ARG A 50 -14.02 -25.71 13.61
C ARG A 50 -13.82 -24.78 12.42
N GLU A 51 -13.03 -25.19 11.42
CA GLU A 51 -12.87 -24.42 10.17
C GLU A 51 -14.21 -24.30 9.43
N SER A 52 -14.98 -25.38 9.38
CA SER A 52 -16.32 -25.37 8.79
C SER A 52 -17.26 -24.39 9.53
N GLU A 53 -17.20 -24.35 10.87
CA GLU A 53 -17.96 -23.38 11.66
C GLU A 53 -17.55 -21.93 11.32
N LEU A 54 -16.25 -21.65 11.20
CA LEU A 54 -15.75 -20.33 10.81
C LEU A 54 -16.30 -19.90 9.44
N ILE A 55 -16.24 -20.80 8.45
CA ILE A 55 -16.66 -20.54 7.07
C ILE A 55 -18.17 -20.41 6.95
N ASN A 56 -18.94 -21.20 7.67
CA ASN A 56 -20.40 -21.25 7.49
C ASN A 56 -21.15 -20.25 8.38
N THR A 57 -20.51 -19.67 9.39
CA THR A 57 -21.13 -18.68 10.28
C THR A 57 -20.96 -17.27 9.69
N PRO A 58 -22.04 -16.54 9.36
CA PRO A 58 -21.98 -15.20 8.76
C PRO A 58 -21.16 -14.18 9.59
N GLU A 59 -21.29 -14.25 10.91
CA GLU A 59 -20.61 -13.38 11.87
C GLU A 59 -19.10 -13.62 11.93
N PHE A 60 -18.63 -14.80 11.50
CA PHE A 60 -17.22 -15.16 11.40
C PHE A 60 -16.72 -14.90 9.98
N TRP A 61 -16.33 -15.95 9.26
CA TRP A 61 -15.76 -15.84 7.91
C TRP A 61 -16.81 -15.91 6.81
N GLY A 62 -18.04 -16.34 7.11
CA GLY A 62 -19.04 -16.63 6.07
C GLY A 62 -19.34 -15.48 5.13
N VAL A 63 -19.61 -14.28 5.65
CA VAL A 63 -19.84 -13.11 4.79
C VAL A 63 -18.60 -12.78 3.94
N MET A 64 -17.39 -12.96 4.46
CA MET A 64 -16.18 -12.65 3.69
C MET A 64 -15.92 -13.70 2.61
N ALA A 65 -16.06 -14.98 2.95
CA ALA A 65 -15.93 -16.08 2.01
C ALA A 65 -16.95 -15.97 0.87
N GLN A 66 -18.20 -15.60 1.18
CA GLN A 66 -19.24 -15.33 0.17
C GLN A 66 -18.89 -14.15 -0.76
N ASN A 67 -18.14 -13.16 -0.27
CA ASN A 67 -17.69 -12.01 -1.06
C ASN A 67 -16.28 -12.22 -1.66
N GLY A 68 -15.84 -13.47 -1.80
CA GLY A 68 -14.63 -13.83 -2.55
C GLY A 68 -13.36 -13.96 -1.71
N ALA A 69 -13.40 -13.79 -0.39
CA ALA A 69 -12.24 -14.05 0.45
C ALA A 69 -11.84 -15.52 0.38
N ILE A 70 -10.54 -15.78 0.26
CA ILE A 70 -10.02 -17.13 0.07
C ILE A 70 -9.60 -17.69 1.42
N VAL A 71 -9.99 -18.94 1.69
CA VAL A 71 -9.60 -19.64 2.91
C VAL A 71 -8.41 -20.57 2.65
N ARG A 72 -7.42 -20.54 3.54
CA ARG A 72 -6.23 -21.41 3.50
C ARG A 72 -5.83 -21.86 4.90
N ARG A 73 -5.09 -22.96 4.97
CA ARG A 73 -4.52 -23.50 6.21
C ARG A 73 -3.02 -23.21 6.28
N HIS A 74 -2.55 -22.81 7.45
CA HIS A 74 -1.14 -22.72 7.78
C HIS A 74 -0.78 -23.81 8.78
N TYR A 75 0.22 -24.62 8.43
CA TYR A 75 0.63 -25.80 9.21
C TYR A 75 1.88 -25.52 10.04
N ASN A 76 2.15 -24.25 10.34
CA ASN A 76 3.34 -23.82 11.08
C ASN A 76 4.67 -24.29 10.44
N THR A 77 4.70 -24.37 9.11
CA THR A 77 5.91 -24.70 8.34
C THR A 77 6.27 -23.58 7.37
N GLN A 78 7.56 -23.49 7.02
CA GLN A 78 8.06 -22.52 6.05
C GLN A 78 7.35 -22.67 4.69
N GLU A 79 7.13 -23.90 4.24
CA GLU A 79 6.51 -24.18 2.94
C GLU A 79 5.07 -23.67 2.91
N SER A 80 4.32 -23.88 3.99
CA SER A 80 2.95 -23.38 4.09
C SER A 80 2.90 -21.86 4.14
N ALA A 81 3.81 -21.20 4.87
CA ALA A 81 3.92 -19.74 4.88
C ALA A 81 4.26 -19.16 3.49
N VAL A 82 5.24 -19.75 2.79
CA VAL A 82 5.63 -19.32 1.43
C VAL A 82 4.46 -19.46 0.46
N ARG A 83 3.67 -20.54 0.54
CA ARG A 83 2.47 -20.70 -0.30
C ARG A 83 1.43 -19.60 -0.06
N LEU A 84 1.25 -19.16 1.19
CA LEU A 84 0.33 -18.07 1.51
C LEU A 84 0.81 -16.74 0.93
N ILE A 85 2.11 -16.45 1.00
CA ILE A 85 2.68 -15.21 0.46
C ILE A 85 2.62 -15.18 -1.06
N ARG A 86 2.98 -16.30 -1.72
CA ARG A 86 2.93 -16.43 -3.19
C ARG A 86 1.55 -16.16 -3.77
N HIS A 87 0.50 -16.38 -2.99
CA HIS A 87 -0.86 -16.07 -3.39
C HIS A 87 -1.01 -14.61 -3.84
N PHE A 88 -0.27 -13.68 -3.23
CA PHE A 88 -0.37 -12.25 -3.51
C PHE A 88 0.54 -11.74 -4.64
N GLU A 89 1.37 -12.59 -5.26
CA GLU A 89 2.36 -12.18 -6.28
C GLU A 89 1.73 -11.51 -7.50
N ASN A 90 0.49 -11.89 -7.86
CA ASN A 90 -0.21 -11.37 -9.04
C ASN A 90 -1.50 -10.59 -8.69
N TYR A 91 -1.69 -10.20 -7.44
CA TYR A 91 -2.90 -9.48 -7.05
C TYR A 91 -2.80 -8.00 -7.42
N PRO A 92 -3.80 -7.44 -8.13
CA PRO A 92 -3.83 -6.02 -8.40
C PRO A 92 -3.96 -5.25 -7.09
N LYS A 93 -3.19 -4.17 -6.95
CA LYS A 93 -3.35 -3.24 -5.83
C LYS A 93 -4.75 -2.64 -5.91
N GLN A 94 -5.58 -2.92 -4.92
CA GLN A 94 -6.90 -2.31 -4.78
C GLN A 94 -6.86 -1.24 -3.69
N VAL A 95 -7.57 -0.13 -3.92
CA VAL A 95 -7.68 0.98 -2.96
C VAL A 95 -8.79 0.64 -1.97
N MET A 96 -8.48 0.62 -0.68
CA MET A 96 -9.45 0.32 0.38
C MET A 96 -10.62 1.30 0.42
N SER A 97 -11.81 0.86 0.85
CA SER A 97 -12.97 1.75 1.00
C SER A 97 -12.64 2.99 1.82
N ILE A 98 -11.97 2.82 2.96
CA ILE A 98 -11.53 3.96 3.79
C ILE A 98 -10.58 4.90 3.04
N GLN A 99 -9.69 4.37 2.21
CA GLN A 99 -8.78 5.19 1.40
C GLN A 99 -9.55 5.96 0.32
N LYS A 100 -10.55 5.34 -0.30
CA LYS A 100 -11.43 6.01 -1.26
C LYS A 100 -12.22 7.13 -0.60
N GLU A 101 -12.83 6.88 0.54
CA GLU A 101 -13.58 7.89 1.29
C GLU A 101 -12.69 9.06 1.72
N MET A 102 -11.49 8.80 2.23
CA MET A 102 -10.62 9.86 2.72
C MET A 102 -9.93 10.64 1.59
N VAL A 103 -9.46 9.96 0.55
CA VAL A 103 -8.63 10.57 -0.50
C VAL A 103 -9.47 11.06 -1.68
N HIS A 104 -10.42 10.25 -2.15
CA HIS A 104 -11.22 10.60 -3.34
C HIS A 104 -12.45 11.41 -2.97
N GLU A 105 -13.03 11.18 -1.80
CA GLU A 105 -14.24 11.88 -1.33
C GLU A 105 -13.94 12.98 -0.28
N ASN A 106 -12.66 13.18 0.09
CA ASN A 106 -12.22 14.17 1.08
C ASN A 106 -12.93 14.09 2.44
N LYS A 107 -13.38 12.90 2.85
CA LYS A 107 -13.99 12.68 4.17
C LYS A 107 -12.92 12.67 5.26
N ARG A 108 -13.24 13.23 6.42
CA ARG A 108 -12.44 13.03 7.64
C ARG A 108 -12.62 11.60 8.13
N LEU A 109 -11.66 11.11 8.93
CA LEU A 109 -11.69 9.73 9.45
C LEU A 109 -13.01 9.40 10.17
N ASP A 110 -13.53 10.32 10.99
CA ASP A 110 -14.81 10.21 11.71
C ASP A 110 -16.05 10.22 10.79
N GLU A 111 -15.89 10.66 9.54
CA GLU A 111 -16.91 10.68 8.50
C GLU A 111 -16.82 9.48 7.55
N THR A 112 -15.83 8.60 7.71
CA THR A 112 -15.76 7.33 6.98
C THR A 112 -16.76 6.34 7.54
N GLU A 113 -17.14 5.31 6.78
CA GLU A 113 -18.03 4.26 7.27
C GLU A 113 -17.44 3.54 8.49
N ALA A 114 -16.15 3.20 8.43
CA ALA A 114 -15.42 2.59 9.55
C ALA A 114 -15.34 3.53 10.76
N GLY A 115 -15.09 4.82 10.55
CA GLY A 115 -15.00 5.82 11.62
C GLY A 115 -16.33 6.06 12.33
N ARG A 116 -17.44 6.16 11.60
CA ARG A 116 -18.78 6.30 12.18
C ARG A 116 -19.17 5.09 13.03
N GLU A 117 -18.83 3.90 12.55
CA GLU A 117 -19.10 2.66 13.29
C GLU A 117 -18.27 2.58 14.57
N LEU A 118 -16.98 2.91 14.49
CA LEU A 118 -16.11 2.99 15.66
C LEU A 118 -16.62 4.02 16.68
N GLU A 119 -17.03 5.20 16.25
CA GLU A 119 -17.58 6.23 17.16
C GLU A 119 -18.92 5.77 17.77
N THR A 120 -19.73 5.02 17.02
CA THR A 120 -20.98 4.44 17.56
C THR A 120 -20.69 3.44 18.68
N GLU A 121 -19.70 2.57 18.51
CA GLU A 121 -19.29 1.61 19.54
C GLU A 121 -18.65 2.33 20.75
N LEU A 122 -17.75 3.28 20.51
CA LEU A 122 -17.15 4.10 21.57
C LEU A 122 -18.22 4.89 22.34
N ARG A 123 -19.25 5.39 21.66
CA ARG A 123 -20.38 6.08 22.32
C ARG A 123 -21.17 5.14 23.22
N LYS A 124 -21.54 3.95 22.73
CA LYS A 124 -22.25 2.94 23.56
C LYS A 124 -21.43 2.57 24.80
N GLU A 125 -20.12 2.38 24.64
CA GLU A 125 -19.23 2.04 25.74
C GLU A 125 -19.10 3.19 26.76
N ARG A 126 -18.99 4.44 26.28
CA ARG A 126 -19.04 5.64 27.13
C ARG A 126 -20.36 5.78 27.88
N GLU A 127 -21.49 5.54 27.21
CA GLU A 127 -22.82 5.61 27.84
C GLU A 127 -22.98 4.54 28.92
N LYS A 128 -22.49 3.32 28.66
CA LYS A 128 -22.45 2.26 29.66
C LYS A 128 -21.61 2.67 30.87
N PHE A 129 -20.38 3.14 30.67
CA PHE A 129 -19.53 3.57 31.78
C PHE A 129 -20.11 4.76 32.56
N LYS A 130 -20.79 5.69 31.89
CA LYS A 130 -21.50 6.78 32.57
C LYS A 130 -22.64 6.26 33.45
N LYS A 131 -23.40 5.27 32.98
CA LYS A 131 -24.46 4.61 33.75
C LYS A 131 -23.89 3.88 34.96
N ASP A 132 -22.85 3.07 34.75
CA ASP A 132 -22.15 2.34 35.80
C ASP A 132 -21.59 3.30 36.87
N LEU A 133 -21.05 4.46 36.46
CA LEU A 133 -20.56 5.49 37.37
C LEU A 133 -21.70 6.13 38.19
N ALA A 134 -22.82 6.44 37.55
CA ALA A 134 -23.99 7.02 38.24
C ALA A 134 -24.59 6.03 39.26
N GLU A 135 -24.67 4.75 38.91
CA GLU A 135 -25.11 3.69 39.82
C GLU A 135 -24.15 3.52 41.00
N ALA A 136 -22.83 3.53 40.74
CA ALA A 136 -21.83 3.48 41.80
C ALA A 136 -21.85 4.71 42.71
N GLN A 137 -22.19 5.89 42.19
CA GLN A 137 -22.41 7.11 42.98
C GLN A 137 -23.61 6.98 43.91
N GLU A 138 -24.73 6.44 43.42
CA GLU A 138 -25.93 6.25 44.23
C GLU A 138 -25.72 5.19 45.32
N MET A 139 -25.10 4.06 44.98
CA MET A 139 -24.72 3.04 45.97
C MET A 139 -23.78 3.60 47.04
N MET A 140 -22.86 4.48 46.66
CA MET A 140 -21.94 5.12 47.62
C MET A 140 -22.68 6.03 48.59
N LYS A 141 -23.66 6.80 48.10
CA LYS A 141 -24.51 7.64 48.94
C LYS A 141 -25.30 6.80 49.96
N GLN A 142 -25.86 5.67 49.53
CA GLN A 142 -26.58 4.76 50.41
C GLN A 142 -25.65 4.11 51.46
N ALA A 143 -24.42 3.75 51.09
CA ALA A 143 -23.42 3.22 52.02
C ALA A 143 -22.97 4.26 53.08
N LEU A 144 -22.79 5.52 52.66
CA LEU A 144 -22.52 6.67 53.55
C LEU A 144 -23.66 6.89 54.55
N GLU A 145 -24.91 6.80 54.09
CA GLU A 145 -26.10 6.88 54.94
C GLU A 145 -26.17 5.70 55.93
N ALA A 146 -25.71 4.52 55.52
CA ALA A 146 -25.62 3.31 56.34
C ALA A 146 -24.37 3.25 57.26
N ARG A 147 -23.43 4.20 57.17
CA ARG A 147 -22.14 4.25 57.89
C ARG A 147 -21.27 2.99 57.70
N ASP A 148 -21.32 2.39 56.52
CA ASP A 148 -20.48 1.24 56.19
C ASP A 148 -19.16 1.68 55.55
N GLN A 149 -18.14 1.81 56.40
CA GLN A 149 -16.80 2.29 56.03
C GLN A 149 -16.09 1.39 55.00
N GLU A 150 -16.34 0.08 55.01
CA GLU A 150 -15.69 -0.87 54.10
C GLU A 150 -16.29 -0.78 52.69
N SER A 151 -17.61 -0.61 52.60
CA SER A 151 -18.33 -0.36 51.35
C SER A 151 -17.97 1.00 50.73
N GLU A 152 -17.75 2.04 51.55
CA GLU A 152 -17.31 3.36 51.09
C GLU A 152 -15.97 3.31 50.34
N ASP A 153 -14.97 2.63 50.91
CA ASP A 153 -13.62 2.55 50.33
C ASP A 153 -13.61 1.74 49.02
N MET A 154 -14.38 0.65 48.96
CA MET A 154 -14.54 -0.15 47.74
C MET A 154 -15.21 0.64 46.62
N LEU A 155 -16.25 1.42 46.94
CA LEU A 155 -16.97 2.23 45.96
C LEU A 155 -16.13 3.42 45.45
N ARG A 156 -15.33 4.05 46.31
CA ARG A 156 -14.36 5.09 45.89
C ARG A 156 -13.36 4.55 44.88
N LYS A 157 -12.74 3.39 45.16
CA LYS A 157 -11.79 2.76 44.23
C LYS A 157 -12.45 2.45 42.90
N TYR A 158 -13.67 1.92 42.92
CA TYR A 158 -14.43 1.61 41.70
C TYR A 158 -14.74 2.87 40.86
N GLN A 159 -15.13 3.97 41.50
CA GLN A 159 -15.34 5.25 40.81
C GLN A 159 -14.05 5.78 40.18
N ASP A 160 -12.95 5.79 40.93
CA ASP A 160 -11.65 6.25 40.44
C ASP A 160 -11.18 5.42 39.24
N ASP A 161 -11.28 4.09 39.32
CA ASP A 161 -10.88 3.20 38.23
C ASP A 161 -11.75 3.39 36.99
N THR A 162 -13.05 3.59 37.16
CA THR A 162 -13.99 3.82 36.05
C THR A 162 -13.72 5.19 35.41
N SER A 163 -13.48 6.22 36.20
CA SER A 163 -13.14 7.57 35.73
C SER A 163 -11.83 7.57 34.93
N LYS A 164 -10.80 6.88 35.43
CA LYS A 164 -9.52 6.69 34.72
C LYS A 164 -9.71 5.99 33.39
N LYS A 165 -10.52 4.92 33.32
CA LYS A 165 -10.83 4.22 32.06
C LYS A 165 -11.49 5.15 31.04
N ILE A 166 -12.45 5.97 31.47
CA ILE A 166 -13.09 6.96 30.59
C ILE A 166 -12.06 7.96 30.04
N GLN A 167 -11.18 8.49 30.89
CA GLN A 167 -10.13 9.42 30.45
C GLN A 167 -9.15 8.76 29.46
N MET A 168 -8.73 7.52 29.72
CA MET A 168 -7.86 6.78 28.81
C MET A 168 -8.49 6.62 27.43
N LEU A 169 -9.77 6.22 27.35
CA LEU A 169 -10.48 6.07 26.08
C LEU A 169 -10.60 7.39 25.30
N ILE A 170 -10.76 8.51 26.00
CA ILE A 170 -10.76 9.85 25.37
C ILE A 170 -9.37 10.18 24.81
N GLN A 171 -8.30 9.90 25.56
CA GLN A 171 -6.93 10.17 25.12
C GLN A 171 -6.51 9.27 23.95
N GLU A 172 -6.84 7.98 23.98
CA GLU A 172 -6.55 7.05 22.88
C GLU A 172 -7.22 7.48 21.57
N ARG A 173 -8.46 7.96 21.65
CA ARG A 173 -9.16 8.52 20.48
C ARG A 173 -8.42 9.72 19.89
N GLU A 174 -7.98 10.67 20.72
CA GLU A 174 -7.28 11.84 20.18
C GLU A 174 -5.89 11.50 19.64
N LYS A 175 -5.18 10.57 20.26
CA LYS A 175 -3.91 10.06 19.72
C LYS A 175 -4.09 9.47 18.33
N LEU A 176 -5.11 8.61 18.14
CA LEU A 176 -5.41 8.02 16.83
C LEU A 176 -5.65 9.08 15.75
N LYS A 177 -6.36 10.15 16.09
CA LYS A 177 -6.63 11.27 15.17
C LYS A 177 -5.34 11.99 14.75
N ILE A 178 -4.49 12.33 15.72
CA ILE A 178 -3.22 13.04 15.46
C ILE A 178 -2.28 12.17 14.61
N THR A 179 -2.11 10.90 14.97
CA THR A 179 -1.22 9.97 14.24
C THR A 179 -1.65 9.82 12.77
N MET A 180 -2.95 9.80 12.49
CA MET A 180 -3.44 9.73 11.10
C MET A 180 -3.17 11.01 10.32
N GLU A 181 -3.30 12.19 10.93
CA GLU A 181 -2.93 13.46 10.28
C GLU A 181 -1.43 13.55 9.98
N GLU A 182 -0.59 13.07 10.90
CA GLU A 182 0.86 12.97 10.70
C GLU A 182 1.22 12.02 9.56
N MET A 183 0.67 10.80 9.56
CA MET A 183 0.88 9.81 8.50
C MET A 183 0.45 10.36 7.12
N HIS A 184 -0.67 11.10 7.08
CA HIS A 184 -1.14 11.72 5.84
C HIS A 184 -0.18 12.78 5.32
N ARG A 185 0.31 13.68 6.20
CA ARG A 185 1.32 14.70 5.83
C ARG A 185 2.59 14.06 5.30
N GLU A 186 3.10 13.04 5.98
CA GLU A 186 4.34 12.37 5.58
C GLU A 186 4.18 11.72 4.20
N LYS A 187 3.05 11.05 3.95
CA LYS A 187 2.80 10.41 2.66
C LYS A 187 2.67 11.43 1.52
N LEU A 188 2.03 12.57 1.76
CA LEU A 188 1.96 13.66 0.78
C LEU A 188 3.34 14.21 0.45
N ALA A 189 4.17 14.49 1.46
CA ALA A 189 5.54 14.96 1.26
C ALA A 189 6.41 13.95 0.47
N GLN A 190 6.24 12.65 0.73
CA GLN A 190 6.91 11.61 -0.05
C GLN A 190 6.50 11.63 -1.52
N LEU A 191 5.20 11.72 -1.81
CA LEU A 191 4.70 11.78 -3.19
C LEU A 191 5.20 13.03 -3.92
N GLU A 192 5.19 14.19 -3.27
CA GLU A 192 5.73 15.42 -3.86
C GLU A 192 7.23 15.30 -4.18
N SER A 193 8.00 14.67 -3.29
CA SER A 193 9.42 14.39 -3.54
C SER A 193 9.63 13.46 -4.74
N GLU A 194 8.81 12.43 -4.88
CA GLU A 194 8.84 11.49 -6.00
C GLU A 194 8.49 12.18 -7.33
N TYR A 195 7.41 12.97 -7.37
CA TYR A 195 7.02 13.75 -8.56
C TYR A 195 8.11 14.74 -8.97
N LYS A 196 8.73 15.41 -8.01
CA LYS A 196 9.83 16.35 -8.28
C LYS A 196 11.04 15.64 -8.88
N LYS A 197 11.46 14.51 -8.29
CA LYS A 197 12.55 13.68 -8.84
C LYS A 197 12.26 13.22 -10.25
N GLN A 198 11.02 12.81 -10.52
CA GLN A 198 10.61 12.35 -11.85
C GLN A 198 10.63 13.50 -12.87
N GLY A 199 10.19 14.69 -12.48
CA GLY A 199 10.27 15.91 -13.30
C GLY A 199 11.72 16.32 -13.60
N ASP A 200 12.59 16.32 -12.59
CA ASP A 200 14.02 16.64 -12.75
C ASP A 200 14.72 15.63 -13.69
N LEU A 201 14.36 14.34 -13.56
CA LEU A 201 14.89 13.28 -14.43
C LEU A 201 14.45 13.48 -15.89
N PHE A 202 13.20 13.88 -16.10
CA PHE A 202 12.65 14.18 -17.42
C PHE A 202 13.36 15.38 -18.05
N GLN A 203 13.55 16.47 -17.31
CA GLN A 203 14.30 17.63 -17.78
C GLN A 203 15.75 17.30 -18.13
N GLN A 204 16.43 16.48 -17.32
CA GLN A 204 17.79 16.03 -17.63
C GLN A 204 17.86 15.18 -18.91
N GLN A 205 16.88 14.29 -19.13
CA GLN A 205 16.81 13.50 -20.36
C GLN A 205 16.57 14.38 -21.59
N GLU A 206 15.71 15.38 -21.45
CA GLU A 206 15.40 16.33 -22.51
C GLU A 206 16.60 17.21 -22.86
N GLU A 207 17.31 17.74 -21.86
CA GLU A 207 18.56 18.48 -22.07
C GLU A 207 19.64 17.63 -22.75
N LYS A 208 19.82 16.37 -22.30
CA LYS A 208 20.76 15.43 -22.92
C LYS A 208 20.39 15.11 -24.37
N SER A 209 19.10 15.08 -24.69
CA SER A 209 18.61 14.83 -26.05
C SER A 209 18.85 16.05 -26.93
N ARG A 210 18.51 17.26 -26.46
CA ARG A 210 18.83 18.52 -27.17
C ARG A 210 20.32 18.72 -27.39
N ARG A 211 21.17 18.37 -26.42
CA ARG A 211 22.64 18.45 -26.57
C ARG A 211 23.15 17.49 -27.65
N ARG A 212 22.65 16.25 -27.68
CA ARG A 212 22.99 15.27 -28.73
C ARG A 212 22.52 15.71 -30.11
N GLU A 213 21.31 16.25 -30.20
CA GLU A 213 20.77 16.80 -31.44
C GLU A 213 21.63 17.95 -31.97
N LYS A 214 22.02 18.91 -31.11
CA LYS A 214 22.94 19.99 -31.48
C LYS A 214 24.30 19.47 -31.96
N GLN A 215 24.87 18.47 -31.29
CA GLN A 215 26.14 17.86 -31.69
C GLN A 215 26.03 17.18 -33.06
N LEU A 216 24.95 16.44 -33.31
CA LEU A 216 24.68 15.81 -34.60
C LEU A 216 24.53 16.86 -35.71
N THR A 217 23.81 17.96 -35.46
CA THR A 217 23.68 19.04 -36.45
C THR A 217 25.01 19.71 -36.77
N GLN A 218 25.87 19.96 -35.76
CA GLN A 218 27.21 20.51 -36.00
C GLN A 218 28.09 19.55 -36.81
N GLN A 219 28.10 18.26 -36.46
CA GLN A 219 28.84 17.25 -37.21
C GLN A 219 28.35 17.13 -38.66
N MET A 220 27.03 17.20 -38.88
CA MET A 220 26.45 17.22 -40.22
C MET A 220 26.85 18.48 -41.01
N GLU A 221 26.89 19.65 -40.38
CA GLU A 221 27.37 20.88 -41.03
C GLU A 221 28.84 20.80 -41.41
N GLU A 222 29.70 20.29 -40.51
CA GLU A 222 31.12 20.07 -40.78
C GLU A 222 31.33 19.09 -41.94
N GLN A 223 30.62 17.96 -41.94
CA GLN A 223 30.65 17.00 -43.05
C GLN A 223 30.14 17.63 -44.36
N THR A 224 29.10 18.46 -44.30
CA THR A 224 28.56 19.15 -45.47
C THR A 224 29.56 20.17 -46.03
N GLN A 225 30.28 20.90 -45.17
CA GLN A 225 31.34 21.81 -45.58
C GLN A 225 32.53 21.07 -46.20
N LEU A 226 32.94 19.94 -45.61
CA LEU A 226 34.01 19.08 -46.16
C LEU A 226 33.63 18.48 -47.53
N MET A 227 32.38 18.03 -47.67
CA MET A 227 31.83 17.56 -48.95
C MET A 227 31.85 18.67 -50.01
N ARG A 228 31.53 19.92 -49.63
CA ARG A 228 31.60 21.07 -50.54
C ARG A 228 33.01 21.44 -50.95
N SER A 229 34.01 21.26 -50.08
CA SER A 229 35.42 21.55 -50.40
C SER A 229 36.08 20.44 -51.24
N LEU A 230 35.64 19.19 -51.08
CA LEU A 230 36.05 18.03 -51.89
C LEU A 230 35.30 17.94 -53.23
N ALA A 231 34.14 18.58 -53.34
CA ALA A 231 33.40 18.67 -54.60
C ALA A 231 34.20 19.50 -55.62
N ILE A 232 34.85 18.80 -56.55
CA ILE A 232 35.50 19.42 -57.71
C ILE A 232 34.45 20.27 -58.43
N PRO A 233 34.67 21.59 -58.64
CA PRO A 233 33.76 22.44 -59.39
C PRO A 233 33.43 21.79 -60.73
N ILE A 234 32.15 21.79 -61.13
CA ILE A 234 31.70 21.27 -62.44
C ILE A 234 32.53 21.87 -63.60
N ALA A 235 33.08 23.08 -63.40
CA ALA A 235 34.03 23.73 -64.31
C ALA A 235 35.33 22.94 -64.54
N ILE A 236 35.90 22.28 -63.53
CA ILE A 236 37.16 21.53 -63.65
C ILE A 236 36.94 20.14 -64.28
N ARG A 237 35.73 19.56 -64.14
CA ARG A 237 35.35 18.29 -64.81
C ARG A 237 35.27 18.43 -66.34
N LYS A 238 34.95 19.63 -66.86
CA LYS A 238 35.08 19.96 -68.28
C LYS A 238 36.54 20.09 -68.73
N GLN A 239 37.46 20.53 -67.87
CA GLN A 239 38.89 20.63 -68.21
C GLN A 239 39.57 19.24 -68.28
N LEU A 240 39.27 18.34 -67.34
CA LEU A 240 39.85 16.98 -67.29
C LEU A 240 39.40 16.05 -68.42
N SER A 241 38.19 16.25 -68.96
CA SER A 241 37.71 15.50 -70.14
C SER A 241 38.30 16.00 -71.46
N VAL A 242 38.80 17.24 -71.50
CA VAL A 242 39.46 17.81 -72.70
C VAL A 242 40.93 17.37 -72.78
N THR A 243 41.63 17.19 -71.67
CA THR A 243 43.05 16.79 -71.68
C THR A 243 43.28 15.33 -72.05
N ILE A 244 42.33 14.43 -71.76
CA ILE A 244 42.45 12.99 -72.08
C ILE A 244 42.21 12.72 -73.58
N SER A 245 41.59 13.64 -74.32
CA SER A 245 41.32 13.47 -75.76
C SER A 245 42.46 13.93 -76.68
N GLY A 246 43.59 14.42 -76.15
CA GLY A 246 44.64 15.10 -76.93
C GLY A 246 45.99 14.36 -77.09
N ALA A 247 46.21 13.22 -76.44
CA ALA A 247 47.49 12.50 -76.54
C ALA A 247 47.34 11.20 -77.34
N ASN A 248 47.33 11.34 -78.67
CA ASN A 248 47.50 10.23 -79.61
C ASN A 248 49.00 9.87 -79.62
N TYR A 249 49.42 8.86 -78.84
CA TYR A 249 50.68 8.16 -79.09
C TYR A 249 50.37 6.78 -79.69
N PHE A 250 50.62 6.67 -80.99
CA PHE A 250 50.52 5.46 -81.78
C PHE A 250 51.53 4.40 -81.30
N PHE A 251 50.98 3.34 -80.73
CA PHE A 251 51.29 1.91 -80.95
C PHE A 251 52.58 1.56 -81.74
N VAL A 252 53.49 0.78 -81.13
CA VAL A 252 54.13 -0.40 -81.76
C VAL A 252 54.55 -1.39 -80.65
N GLY A 253 53.85 -2.53 -80.52
CA GLY A 253 54.38 -3.72 -79.84
C GLY A 253 55.37 -4.48 -80.73
N PRO A 254 56.14 -5.43 -80.20
CA PRO A 254 55.64 -6.79 -80.33
C PRO A 254 56.01 -7.78 -79.20
N LYS A 255 54.98 -8.58 -78.87
CA LYS A 255 54.94 -10.06 -78.75
C LYS A 255 55.92 -10.82 -77.84
N THR A 256 55.25 -11.64 -77.00
CA THR A 256 55.51 -13.07 -76.68
C THR A 256 56.74 -13.37 -75.80
N ASN A 257 56.76 -14.30 -74.83
CA ASN A 257 55.89 -15.41 -74.43
C ASN A 257 56.35 -15.87 -73.02
N TYR A 258 55.55 -16.77 -72.43
CA TYR A 258 55.93 -17.93 -71.60
C TYR A 258 55.67 -17.88 -70.08
N TRP A 259 54.74 -18.78 -69.71
CA TRP A 259 54.38 -19.42 -68.44
C TRP A 259 53.58 -18.62 -67.41
#